data_AF-A0A9E0RZQ4-F1
#
_entry.id   AF-A0A9E0RZQ4-F1
#
_cell.length_a   1.000
_cell.length_b   1.000
_cell.length_c   1.000
_cell.angle_alpha   90.00
_cell.angle_beta   90.00
_cell.angle_gamma   90.00
#
_symmetry.space_group_name_H-M   'P 1'
#
loop_
_entity.id
_entity.type
_entity.pdbx_description
1 polymer ?
#
loop_
_entity_poly.entity_id
_entity_poly.type
_entity_poly.pdbx_seq_one_letter_code
_entity_poly.pdbx_strand_id
1 'polypeptide(L)'
;MPKARSGLKVQERYLNRELSWLKFNQRVLEEAYNQSHPLLERLRFLSISANNLDEFFMVRYAGLREQVRAGIKSLSIEGRTPLQQVEAIEAAVAQLMTDQQACWRTLRIELEQEHIALLSVSELKKSDLAWLEDHFDNNVFPILTPQAVDPAHPFPFLPNLGFAVAFQLSPTGNGGEDMVGLVPMPTFSARFIRLPDKKSGILRFVRLESVIAHFQEKVFPGFTSTGH
;
A
#
# COMPACT_ATOMS: atom_id res chain seq x y z
N MET A 1 54.79 -27.07 -12.54
CA MET A 1 53.57 -26.60 -13.25
C MET A 1 52.47 -26.37 -12.21
N PRO A 2 52.15 -25.13 -11.82
CA PRO A 2 51.05 -24.88 -10.89
C PRO A 2 49.71 -25.05 -11.60
N LYS A 3 48.79 -25.79 -10.98
CA LYS A 3 47.41 -26.03 -11.46
C LYS A 3 46.68 -24.69 -11.58
N ALA A 4 46.05 -24.46 -12.74
CA ALA A 4 45.16 -23.33 -12.96
C ALA A 4 44.04 -23.36 -11.90
N ARG A 5 43.91 -22.30 -11.10
CA ARG A 5 42.70 -22.05 -10.30
C ARG A 5 41.56 -21.93 -11.30
N SER A 6 40.58 -22.83 -11.26
CA SER A 6 39.36 -22.68 -12.07
C SER A 6 38.62 -21.44 -11.57
N GLY A 7 38.91 -20.30 -12.18
CA GLY A 7 38.23 -19.05 -11.90
C GLY A 7 36.77 -19.18 -12.31
N LEU A 8 35.85 -18.86 -11.38
CA LEU A 8 34.41 -18.74 -11.64
C LEU A 8 34.18 -18.01 -12.97
N LYS A 9 33.20 -18.46 -13.76
CA LYS A 9 32.79 -17.77 -14.99
C LYS A 9 32.40 -16.33 -14.65
N VAL A 10 32.59 -15.38 -15.56
CA VAL A 10 32.31 -13.95 -15.31
C VAL A 10 30.90 -13.75 -14.72
N GLN A 11 29.92 -14.50 -15.23
CA GLN A 11 28.52 -14.51 -14.80
C GLN A 11 28.32 -14.93 -13.33
N GLU A 12 29.19 -15.79 -12.79
CA GLU A 12 29.11 -16.28 -11.39
C GLU A 12 29.77 -15.30 -10.40
N ARG A 13 30.44 -14.25 -10.90
CA ARG A 13 31.12 -13.23 -10.06
C ARG A 13 30.26 -12.00 -9.79
N TYR A 14 29.14 -11.83 -10.50
CA TYR A 14 28.27 -10.67 -10.37
C TYR A 14 26.90 -11.09 -9.83
N LEU A 15 26.38 -10.29 -8.89
CA LEU A 15 25.00 -10.40 -8.45
C LEU A 15 24.12 -9.48 -9.31
N ASN A 16 22.90 -9.94 -9.60
CA ASN A 16 21.91 -9.09 -10.23
C ASN A 16 21.66 -7.84 -9.35
N ARG A 17 21.81 -6.66 -9.94
CA ARG A 17 21.70 -5.37 -9.24
C ARG A 17 20.33 -5.18 -8.59
N GLU A 18 19.26 -5.55 -9.27
CA GLU A 18 17.90 -5.34 -8.79
C GLU A 18 17.55 -6.27 -7.63
N LEU A 19 17.98 -7.54 -7.70
CA LEU A 19 17.85 -8.48 -6.58
C LEU A 19 18.73 -8.08 -5.39
N SER A 20 19.92 -7.54 -5.63
CA SER A 20 20.75 -6.96 -4.57
C SER A 20 20.10 -5.76 -3.90
N TRP A 21 19.38 -4.93 -4.65
CA TRP A 21 18.61 -3.82 -4.11
C TRP A 21 17.44 -4.33 -3.25
N LEU A 22 16.70 -5.36 -3.69
CA LEU A 22 15.64 -5.97 -2.87
C LEU A 22 16.19 -6.59 -1.58
N LYS A 23 17.36 -7.22 -1.61
CA LYS A 23 18.05 -7.71 -0.40
C LYS A 23 18.45 -6.59 0.55
N PHE A 24 18.84 -5.42 0.03
CA PHE A 24 19.05 -4.25 0.86
C PHE A 24 17.73 -3.83 1.54
N ASN A 25 16.62 -3.80 0.80
CA ASN A 25 15.33 -3.44 1.38
C ASN A 25 14.81 -4.48 2.41
N GLN A 26 15.18 -5.76 2.24
CA GLN A 26 14.96 -6.79 3.26
C GLN A 26 15.68 -6.44 4.57
N ARG A 27 16.93 -5.97 4.51
CA ARG A 27 17.68 -5.54 5.71
C ARG A 27 17.04 -4.32 6.38
N VAL A 28 16.45 -3.42 5.61
CA VAL A 28 15.66 -2.31 6.17
C VAL A 28 14.43 -2.85 6.93
N LEU A 29 13.77 -3.89 6.40
CA LEU A 29 12.67 -4.56 7.11
C LEU A 29 13.15 -5.30 8.37
N GLU A 30 14.36 -5.89 8.35
CA GLU A 30 14.96 -6.54 9.53
C GLU A 30 15.07 -5.57 10.72
N GLU A 31 15.36 -4.28 10.48
CA GLU A 31 15.36 -3.26 11.55
C GLU A 31 13.98 -3.03 12.18
N ALA A 32 12.88 -3.30 11.46
CA ALA A 32 11.53 -3.26 12.04
C ALA A 32 11.28 -4.39 13.06
N TYR A 33 12.07 -5.46 13.01
CA TYR A 33 12.04 -6.56 13.99
C TYR A 33 13.02 -6.37 15.15
N ASN A 34 13.92 -5.38 15.07
CA ASN A 34 14.96 -5.17 16.07
C ASN A 34 14.38 -4.50 17.33
N GLN A 35 14.21 -5.29 18.40
CA GLN A 35 13.67 -4.84 19.69
C GLN A 35 14.57 -3.85 20.44
N SER A 36 15.81 -3.63 19.98
CA SER A 36 16.66 -2.55 20.52
C SER A 36 16.15 -1.16 20.12
N HIS A 37 15.33 -1.07 19.07
CA HIS A 37 14.70 0.18 18.66
C HIS A 37 13.37 0.40 19.39
N PRO A 38 13.03 1.65 19.73
CA PRO A 38 11.68 2.00 20.17
C PRO A 38 10.61 1.54 19.17
N LEU A 39 9.42 1.19 19.68
CA LEU A 39 8.32 0.65 18.87
C LEU A 39 7.95 1.52 17.65
N LEU A 40 7.89 2.83 17.83
CA LEU A 40 7.55 3.75 16.73
C LEU A 40 8.67 3.86 15.69
N GLU A 41 9.93 3.66 16.07
CA GLU A 41 11.04 3.58 15.10
C GLU A 41 10.99 2.27 14.31
N ARG A 42 10.59 1.16 14.94
CA ARG A 42 10.32 -0.10 14.22
C ARG A 42 9.18 0.03 13.21
N LEU A 43 8.10 0.69 13.60
CA LEU A 43 7.00 1.04 12.69
C LEU A 43 7.49 1.94 11.53
N ARG A 44 8.40 2.88 11.82
CA ARG A 44 9.03 3.72 10.81
C ARG A 44 9.87 2.91 9.83
N PHE A 45 10.66 1.94 10.28
CA PHE A 45 11.42 1.05 9.39
C PHE A 45 10.52 0.24 8.45
N LEU A 46 9.39 -0.26 8.95
CA LEU A 46 8.38 -0.90 8.10
C LEU A 46 7.87 0.06 7.02
N SER A 47 7.55 1.31 7.39
CA SER A 47 7.13 2.34 6.43
C SER A 47 8.21 2.69 5.41
N ILE A 48 9.47 2.76 5.83
CA ILE A 48 10.61 3.02 4.93
C ILE A 48 10.76 1.86 3.95
N SER A 49 10.64 0.61 4.42
CA SER A 49 10.71 -0.57 3.56
C SER A 49 9.63 -0.55 2.47
N ALA A 50 8.40 -0.12 2.80
CA ALA A 50 7.32 0.05 1.83
C ALA A 50 7.62 1.18 0.82
N ASN A 51 8.03 2.36 1.29
CA ASN A 51 8.35 3.49 0.41
C ASN A 51 9.51 3.18 -0.55
N ASN A 52 10.55 2.51 -0.05
CA ASN A 52 11.65 2.04 -0.89
C ASN A 52 11.11 1.15 -2.03
N LEU A 53 10.18 0.24 -1.71
CA LEU A 53 9.60 -0.65 -2.70
C LEU A 53 8.82 0.12 -3.78
N ASP A 54 8.07 1.16 -3.40
CA ASP A 54 7.40 2.05 -4.35
C ASP A 54 8.40 2.72 -5.31
N GLU A 55 9.51 3.25 -4.79
CA GLU A 55 10.58 3.84 -5.62
C GLU A 55 11.21 2.81 -6.56
N PHE A 56 11.42 1.58 -6.09
CA PHE A 56 11.93 0.49 -6.91
C PHE A 56 10.97 0.16 -8.07
N PHE A 57 9.67 0.14 -7.82
CA PHE A 57 8.67 -0.09 -8.86
C PHE A 57 8.63 1.03 -9.89
N MET A 58 8.59 2.28 -9.43
CA MET A 58 8.47 3.45 -10.30
C MET A 58 9.68 3.64 -11.23
N VAL A 59 10.89 3.31 -10.77
CA VAL A 59 12.12 3.57 -11.53
C VAL A 59 12.68 2.30 -12.18
N ARG A 60 12.95 1.26 -11.37
CA ARG A 60 13.77 0.12 -11.78
C ARG A 60 12.94 -0.95 -12.49
N TYR A 61 11.84 -1.35 -11.86
CA TYR A 61 10.96 -2.37 -12.43
C TYR A 61 10.28 -1.88 -13.72
N ALA A 62 9.85 -0.62 -13.77
CA ALA A 62 9.28 -0.01 -14.97
C ALA A 62 10.21 -0.13 -16.19
N GLY A 63 11.49 0.24 -16.03
CA GLY A 63 12.48 0.14 -17.12
C GLY A 63 12.71 -1.30 -17.59
N LEU A 64 12.72 -2.29 -16.69
CA LEU A 64 12.80 -3.71 -17.08
C LEU A 64 11.55 -4.17 -17.83
N ARG A 65 10.37 -3.75 -17.41
CA ARG A 65 9.10 -4.08 -18.08
C ARG A 65 9.03 -3.49 -19.48
N GLU A 66 9.56 -2.28 -19.70
CA GLU A 66 9.68 -1.70 -21.04
C GLU A 66 10.59 -2.54 -21.94
N GLN A 67 11.74 -3.02 -21.45
CA GLN A 67 12.61 -3.91 -22.21
C GLN A 67 11.91 -5.22 -22.60
N VAL A 68 11.12 -5.79 -21.68
CA VAL A 68 10.31 -7.00 -21.97
C VAL A 68 9.28 -6.71 -23.06
N ARG A 69 8.55 -5.59 -22.98
CA ARG A 69 7.55 -5.20 -23.99
C ARG A 69 8.19 -4.94 -25.37
N ALA A 70 9.40 -4.40 -25.40
CA ALA A 70 10.18 -4.20 -26.62
C ALA A 70 10.81 -5.50 -27.18
N GLY A 71 10.61 -6.65 -26.51
CA GLY A 71 11.13 -7.94 -26.95
C GLY A 71 12.66 -8.09 -26.82
N ILE A 72 13.29 -7.28 -25.96
CA ILE A 72 14.74 -7.32 -25.75
C ILE A 72 15.14 -8.64 -25.07
N LYS A 73 16.17 -9.29 -25.63
CA LYS A 73 16.71 -10.56 -25.13
C LYS A 73 18.20 -10.48 -24.74
N SER A 74 18.79 -9.30 -24.79
CA SER A 74 20.18 -9.10 -24.36
C SER A 74 20.32 -9.52 -22.89
N LEU A 75 21.34 -10.33 -22.63
CA LEU A 75 21.59 -10.83 -21.28
C LEU A 75 22.23 -9.73 -20.41
N SER A 76 21.85 -9.71 -19.14
CA SER A 76 22.58 -8.97 -18.11
C SER A 76 23.97 -9.56 -17.87
N ILE A 77 24.77 -8.87 -17.05
CA ILE A 77 26.16 -9.27 -16.74
C ILE A 77 26.19 -10.66 -16.08
N GLU A 78 25.18 -10.99 -15.28
CA GLU A 78 24.98 -12.30 -14.66
C GLU A 78 24.26 -13.33 -15.55
N GLY A 79 23.97 -12.98 -16.81
CA GLY A 79 23.46 -13.91 -17.81
C GLY A 79 21.95 -14.12 -17.83
N ARG A 80 21.14 -13.17 -17.35
CA ARG A 80 19.67 -13.25 -17.35
C ARG A 80 19.03 -12.39 -18.42
N THR A 81 17.97 -12.87 -19.04
CA THR A 81 17.11 -12.03 -19.89
C THR A 81 16.30 -11.03 -19.05
N PRO A 82 15.77 -9.95 -19.62
CA PRO A 82 14.86 -9.05 -18.91
C PRO A 82 13.64 -9.78 -18.31
N LEU A 83 13.08 -10.75 -19.04
CA LEU A 83 11.95 -11.55 -18.54
C LEU A 83 12.32 -12.37 -17.30
N GLN A 84 13.45 -13.07 -17.33
CA GLN A 84 13.94 -13.83 -16.17
C GLN A 84 14.26 -12.94 -14.96
N GLN A 85 14.68 -11.70 -15.20
CA GLN A 85 14.88 -10.72 -14.12
C GLN A 85 13.54 -10.29 -13.53
N VAL A 86 12.54 -9.97 -14.36
CA VAL A 86 11.19 -9.60 -13.93
C VAL A 86 10.56 -10.72 -13.09
N GLU A 87 10.59 -11.96 -13.55
CA GLU A 87 10.06 -13.12 -12.81
C GLU A 87 10.74 -13.29 -11.44
N ALA A 88 12.07 -13.15 -11.38
CA ALA A 88 12.81 -13.26 -10.14
C ALA A 88 12.53 -12.09 -9.17
N ILE A 89 12.34 -10.88 -9.71
CA ILE A 89 11.98 -9.68 -8.95
C ILE A 89 10.57 -9.87 -8.36
N GLU A 90 9.60 -10.29 -9.16
CA GLU A 90 8.21 -10.48 -8.70
C GLU A 90 8.13 -11.50 -7.57
N ALA A 91 8.87 -12.62 -7.68
CA ALA A 91 8.96 -13.60 -6.60
C ALA A 91 9.57 -13.03 -5.31
N ALA A 92 10.66 -12.26 -5.42
CA ALA A 92 11.33 -11.65 -4.27
C ALA A 92 10.47 -10.55 -3.63
N VAL A 93 9.77 -9.75 -4.43
CA VAL A 93 8.82 -8.73 -3.97
C VAL A 93 7.65 -9.36 -3.24
N ALA A 94 7.06 -10.43 -3.79
CA ALA A 94 5.94 -11.13 -3.15
C ALA A 94 6.32 -11.65 -1.75
N GLN A 95 7.53 -12.18 -1.60
CA GLN A 95 8.05 -12.58 -0.29
C GLN A 95 8.23 -11.37 0.64
N LEU A 96 8.88 -10.30 0.17
CA LEU A 96 9.09 -9.09 0.98
C LEU A 96 7.77 -8.48 1.45
N MET A 97 6.76 -8.40 0.59
CA MET A 97 5.42 -7.91 0.95
C MET A 97 4.74 -8.82 1.99
N THR A 98 4.92 -10.14 1.87
CA THR A 98 4.41 -11.10 2.86
C THR A 98 5.06 -10.87 4.22
N ASP A 99 6.37 -10.65 4.25
CA ASP A 99 7.13 -10.37 5.46
C ASP A 99 6.73 -9.01 6.07
N GLN A 100 6.55 -7.97 5.25
CA GLN A 100 6.04 -6.66 5.68
C GLN A 100 4.67 -6.78 6.35
N GLN A 101 3.77 -7.60 5.80
CA GLN A 101 2.45 -7.83 6.41
C GLN A 101 2.54 -8.63 7.71
N ALA A 102 3.46 -9.58 7.82
CA ALA A 102 3.72 -10.27 9.06
C ALA A 102 4.26 -9.31 10.13
N CYS A 103 5.22 -8.44 9.77
CA CYS A 103 5.76 -7.41 10.63
C CYS A 103 4.66 -6.45 11.13
N TRP A 104 3.80 -5.97 10.23
CA TRP A 104 2.67 -5.11 10.56
C TRP A 104 1.75 -5.74 11.60
N ARG A 105 1.37 -7.01 11.42
CA ARG A 105 0.50 -7.72 12.37
C ARG A 105 1.12 -7.78 13.77
N THR A 106 2.42 -8.05 13.86
CA THR A 106 3.14 -8.05 15.14
C THR A 106 3.19 -6.65 15.76
N LEU A 107 3.61 -5.64 15.00
CA LEU A 107 3.71 -4.26 15.49
C LEU A 107 2.34 -3.71 15.93
N ARG A 108 1.25 -4.08 15.24
CA ARG A 108 -0.10 -3.68 15.64
C ARG A 108 -0.45 -4.18 17.05
N ILE A 109 -0.13 -5.44 17.37
CA ILE A 109 -0.37 -6.01 18.70
C ILE A 109 0.46 -5.28 19.76
N GLU A 110 1.73 -5.00 19.47
CA GLU A 110 2.61 -4.26 20.38
C GLU A 110 2.14 -2.81 20.59
N LEU A 111 1.64 -2.14 19.54
CA LEU A 111 1.03 -0.81 19.66
C LEU A 111 -0.17 -0.81 20.59
N GLU A 112 -1.03 -1.83 20.50
CA GLU A 112 -2.18 -1.96 21.39
C GLU A 112 -1.76 -2.13 22.86
N GLN A 113 -0.66 -2.84 23.12
CA GLN A 113 -0.07 -2.97 24.47
C GLN A 113 0.46 -1.63 25.01
N GLU A 114 1.00 -0.79 24.13
CA GLU A 114 1.43 0.59 24.44
C GLU A 114 0.29 1.63 24.35
N HIS A 115 -0.97 1.19 24.47
CA HIS A 115 -2.16 2.04 24.46
C HIS A 115 -2.38 2.85 23.17
N ILE A 116 -1.91 2.33 22.02
CA ILE A 116 -2.17 2.87 20.68
C ILE A 116 -3.01 1.86 19.89
N ALA A 117 -4.30 2.17 19.69
CA ALA A 117 -5.24 1.29 19.02
C ALA A 117 -5.62 1.80 17.63
N LEU A 118 -5.47 0.94 16.62
CA LEU A 118 -6.06 1.14 15.30
C LEU A 118 -7.34 0.32 15.18
N LEU A 119 -8.48 1.00 15.19
CA LEU A 119 -9.81 0.41 15.20
C LEU A 119 -10.41 0.36 13.78
N SER A 120 -11.23 -0.65 13.54
CA SER A 120 -12.22 -0.66 12.46
C SER A 120 -13.44 0.17 12.86
N VAL A 121 -14.17 0.70 11.88
CA VAL A 121 -15.37 1.50 12.14
C VAL A 121 -16.46 0.66 12.84
N SER A 122 -16.52 -0.65 12.56
CA SER A 122 -17.43 -1.60 13.23
C SER A 122 -17.14 -1.81 14.72
N GLU A 123 -15.93 -1.52 15.20
CA GLU A 123 -15.57 -1.63 16.62
C GLU A 123 -15.95 -0.38 17.43
N LEU A 124 -16.47 0.67 16.78
CA LEU A 124 -16.76 1.93 17.44
C LEU A 124 -18.04 1.86 18.26
N LYS A 125 -17.99 2.46 19.46
CA LYS A 125 -19.18 2.70 20.28
C LYS A 125 -20.06 3.75 19.61
N LYS A 126 -21.37 3.72 19.88
CA LYS A 126 -22.34 4.70 19.34
C LYS A 126 -21.90 6.16 19.45
N SER A 127 -21.29 6.55 20.57
CA SER A 127 -20.80 7.93 20.76
C SER A 127 -19.54 8.27 19.96
N ASP A 128 -18.66 7.29 19.69
CA ASP A 128 -17.53 7.51 18.78
C ASP A 128 -18.01 7.56 17.33
N LEU A 129 -19.00 6.73 16.97
CA LEU A 129 -19.58 6.73 15.63
C LEU A 129 -20.29 8.05 15.31
N ALA A 130 -21.10 8.57 16.25
CA ALA A 130 -21.76 9.87 16.09
C ALA A 130 -20.76 11.02 15.94
N TRP A 131 -19.66 10.99 16.69
CA TRP A 131 -18.58 11.97 16.52
C TRP A 131 -17.89 11.81 15.15
N LEU A 132 -17.65 10.57 14.73
CA LEU A 132 -16.98 10.28 13.46
C LEU A 132 -17.85 10.71 12.27
N GLU A 133 -19.16 10.57 12.36
CA GLU A 133 -20.11 11.06 11.37
C GLU A 133 -20.08 12.59 11.26
N ASP A 134 -20.14 13.30 12.38
CA ASP A 134 -20.00 14.77 12.40
C ASP A 134 -18.63 15.21 11.85
N HIS A 135 -17.56 14.51 12.21
CA HIS A 135 -16.24 14.77 11.67
C HIS A 135 -16.19 14.53 10.15
N PHE A 136 -16.80 13.44 9.68
CA PHE A 136 -16.88 13.11 8.26
C PHE A 136 -17.61 14.21 7.48
N ASP A 137 -18.82 14.59 7.92
CA ASP A 137 -19.66 15.57 7.23
C ASP A 137 -18.99 16.95 7.15
N ASN A 138 -18.31 17.37 8.23
CA ASN A 138 -17.75 18.73 8.32
C ASN A 138 -16.30 18.85 7.82
N ASN A 139 -15.52 17.77 7.81
CA ASN A 139 -14.06 17.84 7.55
C ASN A 139 -13.58 16.93 6.43
N VAL A 140 -14.22 15.77 6.23
CA VAL A 140 -13.79 14.78 5.22
C VAL A 140 -14.58 14.95 3.94
N PHE A 141 -15.91 14.84 4.00
CA PHE A 141 -16.79 14.92 2.84
C PHE A 141 -16.57 16.18 1.97
N PRO A 142 -16.39 17.40 2.53
CA PRO A 142 -16.22 18.62 1.73
C PRO A 142 -14.94 18.64 0.89
N ILE A 143 -13.95 17.81 1.21
CA ILE A 143 -12.68 17.73 0.46
C ILE A 143 -12.63 16.51 -0.48
N LEU A 144 -13.67 15.68 -0.51
CA LEU A 144 -13.76 14.56 -1.44
C LEU A 144 -14.26 15.02 -2.80
N THR A 145 -13.72 14.42 -3.86
CA THR A 145 -14.21 14.61 -5.23
C THR A 145 -14.53 13.24 -5.81
N PRO A 146 -15.69 12.67 -5.48
CA PRO A 146 -16.09 11.37 -6.01
C PRO A 146 -16.29 11.42 -7.52
N GLN A 147 -15.87 10.37 -8.21
CA GLN A 147 -15.89 10.26 -9.65
C GLN A 147 -16.56 8.95 -10.04
N ALA A 148 -17.58 9.01 -10.90
CA ALA A 148 -18.14 7.83 -11.53
C ALA A 148 -17.26 7.45 -12.73
N VAL A 149 -16.90 6.18 -12.82
CA VAL A 149 -16.23 5.59 -13.98
C VAL A 149 -17.28 4.86 -14.79
N ASP A 150 -17.55 5.38 -15.98
CA ASP A 150 -18.39 4.75 -16.98
C ASP A 150 -17.61 4.52 -18.28
N PRO A 151 -18.07 3.63 -19.18
CA PRO A 151 -17.37 3.35 -20.44
C PRO A 151 -17.33 4.52 -21.43
N ALA A 152 -18.17 5.55 -21.26
CA ALA A 152 -18.28 6.68 -22.18
C ALA A 152 -17.25 7.79 -21.88
N HIS A 153 -16.62 7.78 -20.70
CA HIS A 153 -15.61 8.76 -20.31
C HIS A 153 -14.22 8.13 -20.09
N PRO A 154 -13.13 8.86 -20.35
CA PRO A 154 -11.78 8.40 -20.01
C PRO A 154 -11.65 8.11 -18.52
N PHE A 155 -10.90 7.04 -18.20
CA PHE A 155 -10.58 6.73 -16.81
C PHE A 155 -9.89 7.94 -16.15
N PRO A 156 -10.31 8.33 -14.93
CA PRO A 156 -9.77 9.52 -14.31
C PRO A 156 -8.28 9.41 -14.00
N PHE A 157 -7.59 10.54 -14.06
CA PHE A 157 -6.18 10.60 -13.73
C PHE A 157 -5.96 10.33 -12.24
N LEU A 158 -5.21 9.28 -11.93
CA LEU A 158 -4.68 9.01 -10.59
C LEU A 158 -3.19 9.37 -10.59
N PRO A 159 -2.75 10.31 -9.74
CA PRO A 159 -1.34 10.65 -9.67
C PRO A 159 -0.52 9.46 -9.15
N ASN A 160 0.78 9.44 -9.47
CA ASN A 160 1.70 8.47 -8.85
C ASN A 160 1.68 8.61 -7.33
N LEU A 161 1.66 7.47 -6.63
CA LEU A 161 1.46 7.40 -5.17
C LEU A 161 0.14 8.02 -4.70
N GLY A 162 -0.77 8.35 -5.62
CA GLY A 162 -2.13 8.77 -5.33
C GLY A 162 -2.88 7.62 -4.68
N PHE A 163 -3.58 7.93 -3.60
CA PHE A 163 -4.39 6.98 -2.87
C PHE A 163 -5.86 7.23 -3.21
N ALA A 164 -6.61 6.19 -3.55
CA ALA A 164 -8.03 6.28 -3.87
C ALA A 164 -8.79 5.09 -3.30
N VAL A 165 -10.05 5.29 -2.93
CA VAL A 165 -10.99 4.20 -2.63
C VAL A 165 -11.83 3.94 -3.86
N ALA A 166 -11.91 2.68 -4.29
CA ALA A 166 -12.74 2.26 -5.40
C ALA A 166 -13.96 1.50 -4.86
N PHE A 167 -15.13 1.75 -5.42
CA PHE A 167 -16.39 1.13 -5.05
C PHE A 167 -17.00 0.44 -6.26
N GLN A 168 -17.47 -0.79 -6.09
CA GLN A 168 -18.44 -1.39 -6.99
C GLN A 168 -19.83 -0.97 -6.53
N LEU A 169 -20.55 -0.22 -7.36
CA LEU A 169 -21.79 0.44 -6.99
C LEU A 169 -22.95 -0.11 -7.81
N SER A 170 -24.00 -0.55 -7.11
CA SER A 170 -25.27 -0.95 -7.73
C SER A 170 -26.37 0.04 -7.36
N PRO A 171 -27.19 0.51 -8.31
CA PRO A 171 -28.30 1.42 -8.04
C PRO A 171 -29.32 0.80 -7.08
N THR A 172 -29.85 1.58 -6.15
CA THR A 172 -30.88 1.12 -5.20
C THR A 172 -32.30 1.12 -5.78
N GLY A 173 -32.51 1.78 -6.92
CA GLY A 173 -33.78 1.85 -7.65
C GLY A 173 -33.81 1.01 -8.93
N ASN A 174 -35.00 0.86 -9.51
CA ASN A 174 -35.16 0.12 -10.77
C ASN A 174 -34.65 0.94 -11.96
N GLY A 175 -33.65 0.42 -12.68
CA GLY A 175 -33.27 0.90 -14.02
C GLY A 175 -31.94 1.65 -14.15
N GLY A 176 -31.04 1.58 -13.16
CA GLY A 176 -29.66 2.04 -13.33
C GLY A 176 -28.71 0.89 -13.70
N GLU A 177 -27.53 1.23 -14.20
CA GLU A 177 -26.45 0.27 -14.46
C GLU A 177 -25.45 0.27 -13.29
N ASP A 178 -24.80 -0.87 -13.07
CA ASP A 178 -23.66 -0.95 -12.15
C ASP A 178 -22.54 -0.04 -12.63
N MET A 179 -21.86 0.61 -11.70
CA MET A 179 -20.73 1.48 -12.01
C MET A 179 -19.58 1.28 -11.03
N VAL A 180 -18.41 1.83 -11.39
CA VAL A 180 -17.30 1.96 -10.46
C VAL A 180 -17.22 3.39 -9.98
N GLY A 181 -17.31 3.59 -8.66
CA GLY A 181 -17.06 4.87 -8.02
C GLY A 181 -15.60 4.97 -7.58
N LEU A 182 -14.91 6.06 -7.91
CA LEU A 182 -13.58 6.36 -7.41
C LEU A 182 -13.61 7.58 -6.51
N VAL A 183 -12.92 7.49 -5.38
CA VAL A 183 -12.73 8.60 -4.46
C VAL A 183 -11.23 8.81 -4.26
N PRO A 184 -10.59 9.64 -5.09
CA PRO A 184 -9.19 10.01 -4.89
C PRO A 184 -9.03 10.83 -3.61
N MET A 185 -8.04 10.50 -2.80
CA MET A 185 -7.72 11.24 -1.59
C MET A 185 -6.81 12.42 -1.91
N PRO A 186 -7.15 13.64 -1.46
CA PRO A 186 -6.21 14.75 -1.51
C PRO A 186 -4.93 14.41 -0.76
N THR A 187 -3.77 14.75 -1.32
CA THR A 187 -2.44 14.40 -0.77
C THR A 187 -2.17 14.98 0.62
N PHE A 188 -2.88 16.04 1.00
CA PHE A 188 -2.80 16.65 2.33
C PHE A 188 -3.69 15.96 3.38
N SER A 189 -4.54 15.01 2.98
CA SER A 189 -5.46 14.34 3.90
C SER A 189 -4.71 13.42 4.85
N ALA A 190 -4.98 13.55 6.15
CA ALA A 190 -4.42 12.64 7.13
C ALA A 190 -5.04 11.25 6.96
N ARG A 191 -4.21 10.24 6.68
CA ARG A 191 -4.69 8.85 6.50
C ARG A 191 -5.30 8.27 7.78
N PHE A 192 -4.87 8.74 8.95
CA PHE A 192 -5.35 8.27 10.25
C PHE A 192 -6.11 9.39 10.97
N ILE A 193 -7.39 9.15 11.24
CA ILE A 193 -8.24 10.06 12.01
C ILE A 193 -8.17 9.64 13.48
N ARG A 194 -7.73 10.57 14.34
CA ARG A 194 -7.71 10.35 15.78
C ARG A 194 -9.09 10.58 16.37
N LEU A 195 -9.61 9.59 17.10
CA LEU A 195 -10.86 9.74 17.86
C LEU A 195 -10.64 10.56 19.13
N PRO A 196 -11.68 11.23 19.66
CA PRO A 196 -11.59 11.98 20.91
C PRO A 196 -11.08 11.11 22.06
N ASP A 197 -10.24 11.70 22.91
CA ASP A 197 -9.81 11.06 24.14
C ASP A 197 -10.98 11.05 25.15
N LYS A 198 -11.35 9.85 25.60
CA LYS A 198 -12.40 9.64 26.60
C LYS A 198 -11.84 9.50 28.01
N LYS A 199 -10.67 10.09 28.27
CA LYS A 199 -9.90 9.96 29.52
C LYS A 199 -9.50 8.51 29.81
N SER A 200 -9.37 7.68 28.77
CA SER A 200 -8.94 6.30 28.90
C SER A 200 -7.42 6.14 28.88
N GLY A 201 -6.68 7.20 28.49
CA GLY A 201 -5.24 7.13 28.26
C GLY A 201 -4.86 6.35 27.00
N ILE A 202 -5.84 5.97 26.16
CA ILE A 202 -5.63 5.19 24.93
C ILE A 202 -5.76 6.12 23.74
N LEU A 203 -4.73 6.13 22.88
CA LEU A 203 -4.75 6.80 21.59
C LEU A 203 -5.49 5.91 20.59
N ARG A 204 -6.63 6.37 20.07
CA ARG A 204 -7.48 5.58 19.18
C ARG A 204 -7.55 6.23 17.80
N PHE A 205 -7.34 5.43 16.77
CA PHE A 205 -7.33 5.88 15.38
C PHE A 205 -8.24 5.02 14.52
N VAL A 206 -8.79 5.61 13.46
CA VAL A 206 -9.44 4.91 12.35
C VAL A 206 -8.79 5.34 11.05
N ARG A 207 -8.81 4.46 10.04
CA ARG A 207 -8.25 4.75 8.72
C ARG A 207 -9.26 5.51 7.87
N LEU A 208 -8.81 6.56 7.18
CA LEU A 208 -9.64 7.40 6.32
C LEU A 208 -10.38 6.57 5.26
N GLU A 209 -9.71 5.61 4.62
CA GLU A 209 -10.35 4.72 3.65
C GLU A 209 -11.53 3.93 4.23
N SER A 210 -11.43 3.50 5.49
CA SER A 210 -12.50 2.78 6.17
C SER A 210 -13.65 3.69 6.56
N VAL A 211 -13.38 4.96 6.86
CA VAL A 211 -14.41 5.96 7.14
C VAL A 211 -15.21 6.28 5.88
N ILE A 212 -14.53 6.48 4.75
CA ILE A 212 -15.18 6.75 3.46
C ILE A 212 -16.02 5.55 3.03
N ALA A 213 -15.49 4.34 3.17
CA ALA A 213 -16.24 3.13 2.88
C ALA A 213 -17.47 2.98 3.76
N HIS A 214 -17.37 3.32 5.05
CA HIS A 214 -18.50 3.27 5.97
C HIS A 214 -19.61 4.27 5.59
N PHE A 215 -19.24 5.49 5.18
CA PHE A 215 -20.18 6.53 4.76
C PHE A 215 -20.41 6.57 3.24
N GLN A 216 -20.24 5.44 2.54
CA GLN A 216 -20.32 5.38 1.08
C GLN A 216 -21.64 5.94 0.53
N GLU A 217 -22.76 5.72 1.22
CA GLU A 217 -24.08 6.22 0.79
C GLU A 217 -24.15 7.75 0.76
N LYS A 218 -23.37 8.44 1.59
CA LYS A 218 -23.24 9.91 1.54
C LYS A 218 -22.39 10.34 0.33
N VAL A 219 -21.40 9.54 -0.04
CA VAL A 219 -20.48 9.79 -1.17
C VAL A 219 -21.12 9.51 -2.53
N PHE A 220 -21.89 8.44 -2.63
CA PHE A 220 -22.64 8.06 -3.83
C PHE A 220 -24.12 7.82 -3.48
N PRO A 221 -24.93 8.88 -3.34
CA PRO A 221 -26.35 8.75 -3.04
C PRO A 221 -27.09 7.95 -4.12
N GLY A 222 -28.00 7.05 -3.69
CA GLY A 222 -28.76 6.20 -4.62
C GLY A 222 -28.03 4.94 -5.09
N PHE A 223 -26.84 4.67 -4.54
CA PHE A 223 -26.06 3.46 -4.82
C PHE A 223 -25.69 2.73 -3.54
N THR A 224 -25.68 1.41 -3.59
CA THR A 224 -25.14 0.54 -2.56
C THR A 224 -23.85 -0.09 -3.04
N SER A 225 -22.82 -0.05 -2.20
CA SER A 225 -21.56 -0.74 -2.45
C SER A 225 -21.72 -2.26 -2.34
N THR A 226 -21.35 -2.99 -3.40
CA THR A 226 -21.21 -4.47 -3.38
C THR A 226 -19.80 -4.92 -3.06
N GLY A 227 -18.82 -4.02 -3.09
CA GLY A 227 -17.43 -4.23 -2.67
C GLY A 227 -16.60 -2.94 -2.72
N HIS A 228 -15.52 -2.88 -1.93
CA HIS A 228 -14.56 -1.77 -1.88
C HIS A 228 -13.18 -2.24 -1.40
#